data_AF-A0A841HR33-F1
#
_entry.id   AF-A0A841HR33-F1
#
_cell.length_a   1.000
_cell.length_b   1.000
_cell.length_c   1.000
_cell.angle_alpha   90.00
_cell.angle_beta   90.00
_cell.angle_gamma   90.00
#
_symmetry.space_group_name_H-M   'P 1'
#
loop_
_entity.id
_entity.type
_entity.pdbx_description
1 polymer ?
#
loop_
_entity_poly.entity_id
_entity_poly.type
_entity_poly.pdbx_seq_one_letter_code
_entity_poly.pdbx_strand_id
1 'polypeptide(L)' 'MEVTKDALTGLRQEFEACDADGDGWIRSSEFETLLKQLDHELTSDECLLAFDMTDADGDGLISFEEFMGWWSGA' A
#
# COMPACT_ATOMS: atom_id res chain seq x y z
N MET A 1 -5.56 -23.38 13.19
CA MET A 1 -4.58 -22.28 13.30
C MET A 1 -5.28 -21.08 12.70
N GLU A 2 -5.90 -20.27 13.55
CA GLU A 2 -6.81 -19.20 13.17
C GLU A 2 -5.99 -17.92 12.94
N VAL A 3 -5.24 -17.91 11.85
CA VAL A 3 -4.75 -16.67 11.27
C VAL A 3 -5.67 -16.45 10.09
N THR A 4 -6.39 -15.33 10.01
CA THR A 4 -6.59 -14.56 8.75
C THR A 4 -7.78 -13.61 8.77
N LYS A 5 -8.89 -13.84 9.48
CA LYS A 5 -10.06 -12.94 9.32
C LYS A 5 -9.83 -11.53 9.85
N ASP A 6 -9.32 -11.40 11.07
CA ASP A 6 -9.08 -10.07 11.67
C ASP A 6 -7.94 -9.33 11.00
N ALA A 7 -6.86 -10.02 10.64
CA ALA A 7 -5.71 -9.43 9.93
C ALA A 7 -6.09 -8.95 8.51
N LEU A 8 -6.89 -9.73 7.77
CA LEU A 8 -7.39 -9.31 6.46
C LEU A 8 -8.39 -8.16 6.56
N THR A 9 -9.13 -8.07 7.67
CA THR A 9 -10.09 -6.99 7.89
C THR A 9 -9.37 -5.68 8.17
N GLY A 10 -8.38 -5.67 9.08
CA GLY A 10 -7.55 -4.49 9.33
C GLY A 10 -6.87 -4.04 8.04
N LEU A 11 -6.12 -4.93 7.39
CA LEU A 11 -5.43 -4.62 6.14
C LEU A 11 -6.36 -4.04 5.08
N ARG A 12 -7.58 -4.56 4.94
CA ARG A 12 -8.59 -4.02 4.03
C ARG A 12 -9.02 -2.60 4.41
N GLN A 13 -9.20 -2.32 5.70
CA GLN A 13 -9.51 -0.96 6.16
C GLN A 13 -8.35 0.01 5.91
N GLU A 14 -7.10 -0.44 6.13
CA GLU A 14 -5.91 0.36 5.81
C GLU A 14 -5.80 0.60 4.30
N PHE A 15 -6.05 -0.43 3.48
CA PHE A 15 -6.06 -0.31 2.03
C PHE A 15 -7.14 0.66 1.54
N GLU A 16 -8.39 0.52 2.03
CA GLU A 16 -9.50 1.42 1.70
C GLU A 16 -9.29 2.85 2.24
N ALA A 17 -8.47 3.03 3.28
CA ALA A 17 -8.09 4.36 3.76
C ALA A 17 -7.05 5.03 2.84
N CYS A 18 -6.29 4.24 2.08
CA CYS A 18 -5.32 4.72 1.10
C CYS A 18 -5.91 4.92 -0.29
N ASP A 19 -6.76 3.99 -0.73
CA ASP A 19 -7.50 4.03 -1.99
C ASP A 19 -8.57 5.13 -1.92
N ALA A 20 -8.18 6.33 -2.34
CA ALA A 20 -8.99 7.53 -2.21
C ALA A 20 -10.08 7.59 -3.29
N ASP A 21 -9.86 6.95 -4.45
CA ASP A 21 -10.87 6.86 -5.50
C ASP A 21 -11.75 5.61 -5.46
N GLY A 22 -11.39 4.63 -4.63
CA GLY A 22 -12.18 3.42 -4.41
C GLY A 22 -12.19 2.48 -5.61
N ASP A 23 -11.15 2.52 -6.46
CA ASP A 23 -11.05 1.66 -7.63
C ASP A 23 -10.48 0.26 -7.29
N GLY A 24 -10.04 0.08 -6.05
CA GLY A 24 -9.46 -1.16 -5.55
C GLY A 24 -7.96 -1.27 -5.82
N TRP A 25 -7.30 -0.17 -6.19
CA TRP A 25 -5.88 -0.09 -6.50
C TRP A 25 -5.28 1.14 -5.82
N ILE A 26 -4.00 1.08 -5.44
CA ILE A 26 -3.32 2.25 -4.89
C ILE A 26 -2.37 2.79 -5.95
N ARG A 27 -2.63 3.99 -6.44
CA ARG A 27 -1.74 4.67 -7.39
C ARG A 27 -0.53 5.25 -6.67
N SER A 28 0.54 5.53 -7.41
CA SER A 28 1.74 6.18 -6.87
C SER A 28 1.46 7.48 -6.12
N SER A 29 0.47 8.27 -6.54
CA SER A 29 0.04 9.49 -5.83
C SER A 29 -0.64 9.22 -4.48
N GLU A 30 -1.40 8.12 -4.39
CA GLU A 30 -2.11 7.71 -3.18
C GLU A 30 -1.14 7.04 -2.21
N PHE A 31 -0.23 6.22 -2.72
CA PHE A 31 0.85 5.64 -1.95
C PHE A 31 1.80 6.71 -1.42
N GLU A 32 2.15 7.73 -2.21
CA GLU A 32 2.94 8.87 -1.71
C GLU A 32 2.23 9.56 -0.53
N THR A 33 0.91 9.74 -0.65
CA THR A 33 0.12 10.36 0.43
C THR A 33 0.12 9.48 1.68
N LEU A 34 -0.04 8.17 1.53
CA LEU A 34 0.07 7.20 2.63
C LEU A 34 1.46 7.26 3.28
N LEU A 35 2.52 7.17 2.48
CA LEU A 35 3.89 7.18 2.97
C LEU A 35 4.19 8.45 3.74
N LYS A 36 3.74 9.61 3.25
CA LYS A 36 3.86 10.89 3.97
C LYS A 36 3.04 10.95 5.26
N GLN A 37 1.95 10.18 5.38
CA GLN A 37 1.20 10.05 6.63
C GLN A 37 1.92 9.15 7.65
N LEU A 38 2.59 8.11 7.18
CA LEU A 38 3.40 7.22 8.03
C LEU A 38 4.70 7.90 8.46
N ASP A 39 5.38 8.53 7.50
CA ASP A 39 6.64 9.22 7.68
C ASP A 39 6.68 10.50 6.82
N HIS A 40 6.52 11.63 7.50
CA HIS A 40 6.39 12.96 6.89
C HIS A 40 7.73 13.51 6.38
N GLU A 41 8.85 12.82 6.63
CA GLU A 41 10.18 13.21 6.15
C GLU A 41 10.51 12.58 4.79
N LEU A 42 9.71 11.60 4.32
CA LEU A 42 9.90 10.96 3.03
C LEU A 42 9.76 11.95 1.86
N THR A 43 10.77 11.94 1.01
CA THR A 43 10.77 12.70 -0.25
C THR A 43 9.99 11.98 -1.34
N SER A 44 9.59 12.69 -2.40
CA SER A 44 8.91 12.06 -3.54
C SER A 44 9.76 10.98 -4.21
N ASP A 45 11.09 11.14 -4.26
CA ASP A 45 12.01 10.12 -4.77
C ASP A 45 12.00 8.84 -3.90
N GLU A 46 11.99 8.99 -2.58
CA GLU A 46 11.90 7.84 -1.66
C GLU A 46 10.53 7.18 -1.71
N CYS A 47 9.46 7.97 -1.86
CA CYS A 47 8.12 7.43 -2.05
C CYS A 47 8.02 6.62 -3.34
N LEU A 48 8.63 7.11 -4.43
CA LEU A 48 8.69 6.40 -5.70
C LEU A 48 9.50 5.10 -5.58
N LEU A 49 10.62 5.13 -4.84
CA LEU A 49 11.43 3.93 -4.59
C LEU A 49 10.65 2.89 -3.78
N ALA A 50 9.94 3.31 -2.74
CA ALA A 50 9.10 2.43 -1.94
C ALA A 50 7.92 1.88 -2.75
N PHE A 51 7.36 2.70 -3.65
CA PHE A 51 6.33 2.27 -4.59
C PHE A 51 6.87 1.19 -5.53
N ASP A 52 8.01 1.41 -6.18
CA ASP A 52 8.66 0.47 -7.10
C ASP A 52 9.09 -0.83 -6.40
N MET A 53 9.42 -0.77 -5.11
CA MET A 53 9.68 -1.98 -4.31
C MET A 53 8.41 -2.78 -3.98
N THR A 54 7.24 -2.13 -4.00
CA THR A 54 5.95 -2.74 -3.68
C THR A 54 5.22 -3.22 -4.92
N ASP A 55 5.30 -2.46 -6.01
CA ASP A 55 4.81 -2.76 -7.36
C ASP A 55 5.69 -3.84 -8.00
N ALA A 56 5.33 -5.09 -7.74
CA ALA A 56 6.11 -6.25 -8.14
C ALA A 56 5.83 -6.66 -9.59
N ASP A 57 4.62 -6.37 -10.09
CA ASP A 57 4.25 -6.63 -11.47
C ASP A 57 4.59 -5.46 -12.42
N GLY A 58 4.88 -4.28 -11.87
CA GLY A 58 5.37 -3.10 -12.60
C GLY A 58 4.27 -2.45 -13.44
N ASP A 59 3.00 -2.60 -13.04
CA ASP A 59 1.87 -2.03 -13.76
C ASP A 59 1.63 -0.55 -13.39
N GLY A 60 2.35 -0.05 -12.39
CA GLY A 60 2.24 1.31 -11.88
C GLY A 60 1.09 1.50 -10.88
N LEU A 61 0.53 0.40 -10.35
CA LEU A 61 -0.55 0.34 -9.38
C LEU A 61 -0.23 -0.73 -8.32
N ILE A 62 -0.50 -0.43 -7.05
CA ILE A 62 -0.36 -1.45 -6.00
C ILE A 62 -1.70 -2.16 -5.83
N SER A 63 -1.72 -3.45 -6.15
CA SER A 63 -2.83 -4.35 -5.90
C SER A 63 -3.01 -4.64 -4.41
N PHE A 64 -4.20 -5.11 -4.01
CA PHE A 64 -4.41 -5.57 -2.64
C PHE A 64 -3.45 -6.70 -2.22
N GLU A 65 -3.02 -7.53 -3.17
CA GLU A 65 -2.07 -8.63 -2.91
C GLU A 65 -0.65 -8.10 -2.65
N GLU A 66 -0.20 -7.11 -3.42
CA GLU A 66 1.09 -6.46 -3.23
C GLU A 66 1.13 -5.63 -1.95
N PHE A 67 0.06 -4.87 -1.68
CA PHE A 67 -0.09 -4.15 -0.43
C PHE A 67 -0.03 -5.10 0.78
N MET A 68 -0.66 -6.28 0.68
CA MET A 68 -0.60 -7.30 1.73
C MET A 68 0.83 -7.82 1.94
N GLY A 69 1.55 -8.13 0.86
CA GLY A 69 2.93 -8.58 0.93
C GLY A 69 3.82 -7.55 1.63
N TRP A 70 3.72 -6.29 1.19
CA TRP A 70 4.46 -5.18 1.77
C TRP A 70 4.09 -4.91 3.24
N TRP A 71 2.79 -4.87 3.57
CA TRP A 71 2.30 -4.59 4.93
C TRP A 71 2.64 -5.71 5.93
N SER A 72 2.65 -6.96 5.46
CA SER A 72 3.02 -8.10 6.31
C SER A 72 4.53 -8.32 6.44
N GLY A 73 5.34 -7.60 5.67
CA GLY A 73 6.80 -7.67 5.70
C GLY A 73 7.37 -9.03 5.27
N ALA A 74 6.69 -9.72 4.34
CA ALA A 74 7.01 -11.07 3.90
C ALA A 74 8.08 -11.12 2.80
#